data_AF-A0A968JR48-F1
#
_entry.id   AF-A0A968JR48-F1
#
_cell.length_a   1.000
_cell.length_b   1.000
_cell.length_c   1.000
_cell.angle_alpha   90.00
_cell.angle_beta   90.00
_cell.angle_gamma   90.00
#
_symmetry.space_group_name_H-M   'P 1'
#
loop_
_entity.id
_entity.type
_entity.pdbx_description
1 polymer ?
#
loop_
_entity_poly.entity_id
_entity_poly.type
_entity_poly.pdbx_seq_one_letter_code
_entity_poly.pdbx_strand_id
1 'polypeptide(L)'
;MKKKTKKRTHFFEYANVNVIQPQTKFGNYWRTYGIKKNLLDAGIDIYHGLSHEIPVNLNKQKIKSVVTIHDLIFKHYPQQFPLLDRLLYDAKFKYACQNADAIVAISEHTKQDIIQFYNIDPQKITVIYQTCHDRFKRPMEEAELDAVAQEFHLPSEFMLYVGSIIPRKKSRRYY
;
A
#
# COMPACT_ATOMS: atom_id res chain seq x y z
N MET A 1 18.92 20.55 19.59
CA MET A 1 17.71 19.95 20.21
C MET A 1 16.96 19.12 19.17
N LYS A 2 16.99 17.79 19.28
CA LYS A 2 16.22 16.89 18.39
C LYS A 2 14.73 17.04 18.71
N LYS A 3 13.93 17.58 17.78
CA LYS A 3 12.46 17.64 17.91
C LYS A 3 11.94 16.21 18.09
N LYS A 4 11.39 15.91 19.27
CA LYS A 4 10.66 14.67 19.53
C LYS A 4 9.48 14.61 18.55
N THR A 5 9.55 13.70 17.58
CA THR A 5 8.42 13.36 16.72
C THR A 5 7.30 12.85 17.64
N LYS A 6 6.22 13.62 17.81
CA LYS A 6 4.98 13.16 18.46
C LYS A 6 4.59 11.84 17.76
N LYS A 7 4.56 10.71 18.49
CA LYS A 7 4.12 9.42 17.94
C LYS A 7 2.70 9.63 17.37
N ARG A 8 2.58 9.65 16.03
CA ARG A 8 1.34 9.99 15.32
C ARG A 8 0.29 8.88 15.32
N THR A 9 0.58 7.74 15.94
CA THR A 9 -0.28 6.54 15.86
C THR A 9 -0.39 5.83 17.21
N HIS A 10 -1.50 6.08 17.92
CA HIS A 10 -1.94 5.30 19.10
C HIS A 10 -2.11 3.79 18.79
N PHE A 11 -2.14 3.42 17.52
CA PHE A 11 -2.23 2.04 17.05
C PHE A 11 -1.19 1.10 17.68
N PHE A 12 0.03 1.58 17.93
CA PHE A 12 1.09 0.75 18.52
C PHE A 12 0.99 0.64 20.05
N GLU A 13 -0.04 1.22 20.66
CA GLU A 13 -0.24 1.26 22.12
C GLU A 13 -1.31 0.26 22.58
N TYR A 14 -2.03 -0.39 21.65
CA TYR A 14 -3.01 -1.42 21.99
C TYR A 14 -2.34 -2.66 22.59
N ALA A 15 -2.95 -3.24 23.63
CA ALA A 15 -2.40 -4.38 24.36
C ALA A 15 -2.20 -5.65 23.49
N ASN A 16 -2.95 -5.77 22.39
CA ASN A 16 -2.85 -6.87 21.43
C ASN A 16 -1.91 -6.57 20.25
N VAL A 17 -1.16 -5.47 20.29
CA VAL A 17 -0.21 -5.08 19.23
C VAL A 17 1.21 -5.22 19.75
N ASN A 18 1.96 -6.15 19.15
CA ASN A 18 3.37 -6.34 19.42
C ASN A 18 4.21 -5.84 18.24
N VAL A 19 5.16 -4.94 18.50
CA VAL A 19 6.03 -4.36 17.47
C VAL A 19 7.38 -5.07 17.46
N ILE A 20 7.69 -5.75 16.36
CA ILE A 20 8.97 -6.41 16.13
C ILE A 20 9.75 -5.63 15.07
N GLN A 21 11.02 -5.32 15.37
CA GLN A 21 11.91 -4.57 14.48
C GLN A 21 13.17 -5.38 14.17
N PRO A 22 13.81 -5.16 13.00
CA PRO A 22 15.10 -5.79 12.71
C PRO A 22 16.14 -5.37 13.75
N GLN A 23 16.84 -6.35 14.32
CA GLN A 23 17.95 -6.09 15.25
C GLN A 23 19.26 -5.70 14.52
N THR A 24 19.28 -5.79 13.19
CA THR A 24 20.46 -5.48 12.35
C THR A 24 20.21 -4.28 11.44
N LYS A 25 21.28 -3.61 11.00
CA LYS A 25 21.21 -2.46 10.07
C LYS A 25 20.72 -2.83 8.65
N PHE A 26 20.54 -4.12 8.36
CA PHE A 26 20.13 -4.63 7.05
C PHE A 26 18.62 -4.90 6.97
N GLY A 27 17.81 -3.85 7.21
CA GLY A 27 16.35 -3.96 7.31
C GLY A 27 15.67 -4.63 6.11
N ASN A 28 16.15 -4.38 4.89
CA ASN A 28 15.60 -4.99 3.67
C ASN A 28 15.83 -6.51 3.61
N TYR A 29 17.00 -6.97 4.05
CA TYR A 29 17.30 -8.41 4.12
C TYR A 29 16.48 -9.10 5.21
N TRP A 30 16.27 -8.41 6.33
CA TRP A 30 15.44 -8.95 7.40
C TRP A 30 14.00 -9.19 6.93
N ARG A 31 13.39 -8.29 6.17
CA ARG A 31 12.03 -8.48 5.62
C ARG A 31 11.90 -9.70 4.71
N THR A 32 12.94 -10.00 3.92
CA THR A 32 12.92 -11.17 3.02
C THR A 32 13.24 -12.47 3.74
N TYR A 33 14.24 -12.47 4.64
CA TYR A 33 14.82 -13.68 5.21
C TYR A 33 14.70 -13.77 6.73
N GLY A 34 15.04 -12.68 7.44
CA GLY A 34 15.20 -12.68 8.90
C GLY A 34 13.90 -12.75 9.69
N ILE A 35 12.84 -12.11 9.21
CA ILE A 35 11.55 -12.02 9.90
C ILE A 35 10.90 -13.39 10.14
N LYS A 36 11.25 -14.39 9.33
CA LYS A 36 10.73 -15.76 9.48
C LYS A 36 10.99 -16.36 10.84
N LYS A 37 12.18 -16.13 11.41
CA LYS A 37 12.49 -16.60 12.76
C LYS A 37 11.53 -15.98 13.78
N ASN A 38 11.29 -14.68 13.67
CA ASN A 38 10.35 -13.97 14.54
C ASN A 38 8.92 -14.50 14.41
N LEU A 39 8.47 -14.85 13.20
CA LEU A 39 7.14 -15.41 12.97
C LEU A 39 6.99 -16.79 13.62
N LEU A 40 8.03 -17.63 13.53
CA LEU A 40 8.04 -18.96 14.15
C LEU A 40 8.09 -18.88 15.68
N ASP A 41 9.00 -18.07 16.23
CA ASP A 41 9.16 -17.89 17.67
C ASP A 41 7.88 -17.32 18.32
N ALA A 42 7.12 -16.52 17.58
CA ALA A 42 5.85 -15.94 18.01
C ALA A 42 4.62 -16.82 17.71
N GLY A 43 4.78 -17.98 17.06
CA GLY A 43 3.67 -18.88 16.73
C GLY A 43 2.64 -18.26 15.78
N ILE A 44 3.08 -17.51 14.76
CA ILE A 44 2.17 -16.81 13.84
C ILE A 44 1.58 -17.77 12.80
N ASP A 45 0.24 -17.82 12.72
CA ASP A 45 -0.48 -18.62 11.72
C ASP A 45 -0.54 -17.97 10.33
N ILE A 46 -0.72 -16.63 10.30
CA ILE A 46 -0.94 -15.86 9.08
C ILE A 46 0.00 -14.64 9.03
N TYR A 47 0.72 -14.50 7.93
CA TYR A 47 1.49 -13.31 7.58
C TYR A 47 0.80 -12.49 6.50
N HIS A 48 0.57 -11.20 6.75
CA HIS A 48 0.01 -10.28 5.76
C HIS A 48 1.05 -9.26 5.29
N GLY A 49 1.55 -9.44 4.06
CA GLY A 49 2.45 -8.51 3.38
C GLY A 49 1.72 -7.29 2.82
N LEU A 50 1.77 -6.17 3.54
CA LEU A 50 1.09 -4.92 3.17
C LEU A 50 1.86 -4.04 2.17
N SER A 51 3.03 -4.49 1.71
CA SER A 51 3.95 -3.72 0.85
C SER A 51 4.38 -4.50 -0.39
N HIS A 52 3.44 -5.19 -1.04
CA HIS A 52 3.66 -5.94 -2.29
C HIS A 52 4.67 -7.08 -2.23
N GLU A 53 5.15 -7.44 -1.04
CA GLU A 53 6.16 -8.48 -0.84
C GLU A 53 5.80 -9.38 0.35
N ILE A 54 6.29 -10.62 0.29
CA ILE A 54 6.25 -11.57 1.40
C ILE A 54 7.64 -12.17 1.61
N PRO A 55 7.99 -12.61 2.83
CA PRO A 55 9.21 -13.35 3.10
C PRO A 55 9.29 -14.63 2.28
N VAL A 56 10.51 -15.05 1.91
CA VAL A 56 10.66 -16.23 1.06
C VAL A 56 10.44 -17.53 1.81
N ASN A 57 9.73 -18.48 1.20
CA ASN A 57 9.46 -19.84 1.73
C ASN A 57 8.60 -19.89 3.00
N LEU A 58 7.63 -18.97 3.18
CA LEU A 58 6.67 -19.06 4.30
C LEU A 58 5.81 -20.34 4.25
N ASN A 59 5.38 -20.73 3.05
CA ASN A 59 4.61 -21.95 2.81
C ASN A 59 5.30 -23.23 3.34
N LYS A 60 6.63 -23.31 3.27
CA LYS A 60 7.41 -24.45 3.81
C LYS A 60 7.34 -24.56 5.33
N GLN A 61 6.98 -23.47 6.01
CA GLN A 61 6.91 -23.38 7.46
C GLN A 61 5.47 -23.48 7.99
N LYS A 62 4.51 -23.90 7.16
CA LYS A 62 3.08 -23.96 7.49
C LYS A 62 2.45 -22.61 7.89
N ILE A 63 3.13 -21.49 7.63
CA ILE A 63 2.60 -20.14 7.83
C ILE A 63 1.84 -19.75 6.55
N LYS A 64 0.55 -19.42 6.71
CA LYS A 64 -0.27 -18.90 5.61
C LYS A 64 0.08 -17.45 5.31
N SER A 65 -0.04 -17.06 4.05
CA SER A 65 0.42 -15.76 3.59
C SER A 65 -0.61 -15.04 2.73
N VAL A 66 -0.80 -13.76 3.00
CA VAL A 66 -1.62 -12.84 2.21
C VAL A 66 -0.72 -11.70 1.74
N VAL A 67 -0.87 -11.26 0.50
CA VAL A 67 -0.18 -10.05 0.01
C VAL A 67 -1.18 -9.03 -0.52
N THR A 68 -1.02 -7.77 -0.12
CA THR A 68 -1.75 -6.66 -0.73
C THR A 68 -0.89 -6.01 -1.81
N ILE A 69 -1.43 -5.93 -3.02
CA ILE A 69 -0.86 -5.20 -4.15
C ILE A 69 -1.65 -3.90 -4.32
N HIS A 70 -0.96 -2.76 -4.21
CA HIS A 70 -1.59 -1.45 -4.39
C HIS A 70 -1.68 -1.06 -5.86
N ASP A 71 -0.58 -1.19 -6.59
CA ASP A 71 -0.52 -0.95 -8.03
C ASP A 71 0.70 -1.67 -8.65
N LEU A 72 0.71 -1.76 -9.97
CA LEU A 72 1.85 -2.18 -10.78
C LEU A 72 2.29 -1.05 -11.72
N ILE A 73 2.25 0.20 -11.23
CA ILE A 73 2.44 1.41 -12.04
C ILE A 73 3.75 1.42 -12.85
N PHE A 74 4.80 0.81 -12.30
CA PHE A 74 6.12 0.72 -12.92
C PHE A 74 6.12 -0.14 -14.20
N LYS A 75 5.11 -1.00 -14.39
CA LYS A 75 4.88 -1.77 -15.62
C LYS A 75 4.28 -0.91 -16.72
N HIS A 76 3.32 -0.05 -16.37
CA HIS A 76 2.66 0.86 -17.31
C HIS A 76 3.54 2.06 -17.69
N TYR A 77 4.33 2.58 -16.75
CA TYR A 77 5.16 3.78 -16.93
C TYR A 77 6.63 3.52 -16.61
N PRO A 78 7.30 2.59 -17.33
CA PRO A 78 8.65 2.17 -17.01
C PRO A 78 9.69 3.30 -17.04
N GLN A 79 9.44 4.33 -17.86
CA GLN A 79 10.33 5.50 -17.99
C GLN A 79 10.35 6.39 -16.74
N GLN A 80 9.40 6.23 -15.83
CA GLN A 80 9.32 7.00 -14.57
C GLN A 80 10.11 6.36 -13.42
N PHE A 81 10.71 5.19 -13.64
CA PHE A 81 11.39 4.41 -12.60
C PHE A 81 12.78 3.95 -13.08
N PRO A 82 13.81 4.00 -12.22
CA PRO A 82 15.11 3.44 -12.53
C PRO A 82 15.01 1.96 -12.94
N LEU A 83 15.82 1.54 -13.92
CA LEU A 83 15.76 0.17 -14.44
C LEU A 83 15.98 -0.89 -13.34
N LEU A 84 16.96 -0.67 -12.47
CA LEU A 84 17.28 -1.61 -11.38
C LEU A 84 16.11 -1.75 -10.39
N ASP A 85 15.45 -0.65 -10.05
CA ASP A 85 14.27 -0.67 -9.18
C ASP A 85 13.13 -1.45 -9.83
N ARG A 86 12.89 -1.25 -11.13
CA ARG A 86 11.86 -1.99 -11.86
C ARG A 86 12.11 -3.50 -11.85
N LEU A 87 13.35 -3.91 -12.09
CA LEU A 87 13.72 -5.33 -12.06
C LEU A 87 13.52 -5.92 -10.66
N LEU A 88 13.91 -5.19 -9.62
CA LEU A 88 13.75 -5.62 -8.24
C LEU A 88 12.28 -5.71 -7.82
N TYR A 89 11.48 -4.68 -8.10
CA TYR A 89 10.04 -4.68 -7.82
C TYR A 89 9.34 -5.79 -8.56
N ASP A 90 9.68 -5.97 -9.84
CA ASP A 90 9.07 -7.02 -10.64
C ASP A 90 9.34 -8.41 -10.07
N ALA A 91 10.59 -8.70 -9.73
CA ALA A 91 10.96 -9.97 -9.12
C ALA A 91 10.23 -10.20 -7.80
N LYS A 92 10.18 -9.19 -6.93
CA LYS A 92 9.52 -9.28 -5.61
C LYS A 92 8.01 -9.43 -5.72
N PHE A 93 7.37 -8.64 -6.56
CA PHE A 93 5.91 -8.61 -6.66
C PHE A 93 5.42 -9.87 -7.35
N LYS A 94 6.10 -10.31 -8.42
CA LYS A 94 5.86 -11.60 -9.05
C LYS A 94 6.02 -12.74 -8.05
N TYR A 95 7.13 -12.76 -7.29
CA TYR A 95 7.34 -13.77 -6.26
C TYR A 95 6.17 -13.80 -5.26
N ALA A 96 5.77 -12.65 -4.74
CA ALA A 96 4.70 -12.57 -3.76
C ALA A 96 3.35 -13.03 -4.33
N CYS A 97 2.99 -12.63 -5.54
CA CYS A 97 1.75 -13.06 -6.18
C CYS A 97 1.73 -14.58 -6.43
N GLN A 98 2.86 -15.14 -6.87
CA GLN A 98 2.97 -16.57 -7.13
C GLN A 98 2.93 -17.40 -5.84
N ASN A 99 3.55 -16.93 -4.76
CA ASN A 99 3.79 -17.74 -3.55
C ASN A 99 2.85 -17.45 -2.38
N ALA A 100 2.12 -16.33 -2.38
CA ALA A 100 1.12 -16.07 -1.35
C ALA A 100 0.00 -17.14 -1.39
N ASP A 101 -0.71 -17.38 -0.30
CA ASP A 101 -1.92 -18.20 -0.31
C ASP A 101 -3.13 -17.41 -0.84
N ALA A 102 -3.18 -16.10 -0.57
CA ALA A 102 -4.20 -15.19 -1.09
C ALA A 102 -3.62 -13.82 -1.47
N ILE A 103 -4.28 -13.15 -2.42
CA ILE A 103 -3.88 -11.82 -2.89
C ILE A 103 -5.05 -10.85 -2.69
N VAL A 104 -4.75 -9.69 -2.11
CA VAL A 104 -5.66 -8.55 -2.04
C VAL A 104 -5.23 -7.51 -3.07
N ALA A 105 -6.09 -7.26 -4.06
CA ALA A 105 -5.96 -6.13 -4.97
C ALA A 105 -6.82 -4.96 -4.48
N ILE A 106 -6.30 -3.74 -4.51
CA ILE A 106 -7.06 -2.59 -4.00
C ILE A 106 -8.10 -2.02 -4.98
N SER A 107 -8.16 -2.56 -6.19
CA SER A 107 -9.11 -2.18 -7.23
C SER A 107 -9.21 -3.29 -8.28
N GLU A 108 -10.30 -3.28 -9.07
CA GLU A 108 -10.42 -4.16 -10.24
C GLU A 108 -9.30 -3.93 -11.26
N HIS A 109 -8.83 -2.69 -11.43
CA HIS A 109 -7.70 -2.40 -12.31
C HIS A 109 -6.43 -3.08 -11.82
N THR A 110 -6.11 -2.98 -10.53
CA THR A 110 -4.96 -3.67 -9.94
C THR A 110 -5.09 -5.19 -10.08
N LYS A 111 -6.30 -5.75 -9.95
CA LYS A 111 -6.56 -7.19 -10.19
C LYS A 111 -6.26 -7.58 -11.63
N GLN A 112 -6.74 -6.80 -12.60
CA GLN A 112 -6.45 -7.02 -14.03
C GLN A 112 -4.96 -6.94 -14.32
N ASP A 113 -4.26 -5.96 -13.75
CA ASP A 113 -2.80 -5.82 -13.89
C ASP A 113 -2.06 -7.07 -13.37
N ILE A 114 -2.45 -7.60 -12.20
CA ILE A 114 -1.84 -8.82 -11.64
C ILE A 114 -2.05 -10.02 -12.57
N ILE A 115 -3.26 -10.19 -13.09
CA ILE A 115 -3.58 -11.28 -14.04
C ILE A 115 -2.74 -11.11 -15.31
N GLN A 116 -2.72 -9.91 -15.89
CA GLN A 116 -2.04 -9.63 -17.14
C GLN A 116 -0.52 -9.76 -17.04
N PHE A 117 0.11 -9.18 -16.01
CA PHE A 117 1.57 -9.13 -15.91
C PHE A 117 2.17 -10.38 -15.27
N TYR A 118 1.43 -11.08 -14.40
CA TYR A 118 1.94 -12.21 -13.64
C TYR A 118 1.24 -13.54 -13.91
N ASN A 119 0.20 -13.55 -14.74
CA ASN A 119 -0.57 -14.75 -15.11
C ASN A 119 -1.05 -15.54 -13.88
N ILE A 120 -1.65 -14.82 -12.93
CA ILE A 120 -2.17 -15.39 -11.69
C ILE A 120 -3.65 -15.73 -11.87
N ASP A 121 -4.05 -16.89 -11.32
CA ASP A 121 -5.45 -17.30 -11.27
C ASP A 121 -6.33 -16.21 -10.61
N PRO A 122 -7.34 -15.68 -11.30
CA PRO A 122 -8.27 -14.70 -10.75
C PRO A 122 -8.95 -15.14 -9.44
N GLN A 123 -9.11 -16.45 -9.20
CA GLN A 123 -9.72 -16.98 -7.96
C GLN A 123 -8.84 -16.74 -6.73
N LYS A 124 -7.53 -16.55 -6.92
CA LYS A 124 -6.59 -16.22 -5.84
C LYS A 124 -6.64 -14.75 -5.43
N ILE A 125 -7.32 -13.90 -6.21
CA ILE A 125 -7.29 -12.44 -6.08
C ILE A 125 -8.65 -11.93 -5.63
N THR A 126 -8.70 -11.38 -4.42
CA THR A 126 -9.86 -10.68 -3.86
C THR A 126 -9.66 -9.17 -4.00
N VAL A 127 -10.68 -8.45 -4.48
CA VAL A 127 -10.66 -6.98 -4.53
C VAL A 127 -11.21 -6.41 -3.23
N ILE A 128 -10.39 -5.61 -2.54
CA ILE A 128 -10.78 -4.88 -1.33
C ILE A 128 -10.35 -3.42 -1.50
N TYR A 129 -11.31 -2.54 -1.75
CA TYR A 129 -11.04 -1.12 -1.96
C TYR A 129 -10.44 -0.46 -0.71
N GLN A 130 -9.44 0.40 -0.92
CA GLN A 130 -8.88 1.20 0.18
C GLN A 130 -9.92 2.18 0.72
N THR A 131 -10.13 2.16 2.03
CA THR A 131 -10.96 3.16 2.72
C THR A 131 -10.16 4.40 3.08
N CYS A 132 -10.86 5.52 3.20
CA CYS A 132 -10.35 6.72 3.86
C CYS A 132 -10.74 6.71 5.36
N HIS A 133 -10.10 7.58 6.14
CA HIS A 133 -10.46 7.83 7.53
C HIS A 133 -11.88 8.38 7.64
N ASP A 134 -12.64 8.01 8.67
CA ASP A 134 -14.06 8.38 8.80
C ASP A 134 -14.32 9.89 8.83
N ARG A 135 -13.31 10.68 9.21
CA ARG A 135 -13.35 12.15 9.09
C ARG A 135 -13.68 12.64 7.68
N PHE A 136 -13.34 11.88 6.64
CA PHE A 136 -13.61 12.20 5.23
C PHE A 136 -14.98 11.70 4.76
N LYS A 137 -15.73 11.00 5.62
CA LYS A 137 -17.09 10.53 5.35
C LYS A 137 -18.15 11.45 5.96
N ARG A 138 -17.73 12.41 6.80
CA ARG A 138 -18.63 13.35 7.46
C ARG A 138 -18.96 14.48 6.50
N PRO A 139 -20.25 14.76 6.23
CA PRO A 139 -20.63 15.99 5.57
C PRO A 139 -20.21 17.18 6.44
N MET A 140 -19.90 18.29 5.78
CA MET A 140 -19.54 19.56 6.41
C MET A 140 -20.81 20.41 6.54
N GLU A 141 -20.93 21.19 7.61
CA GLU A 141 -22.10 22.07 7.82
C GLU A 141 -22.09 23.23 6.81
N GLU A 142 -23.26 23.72 6.41
CA GLU A 142 -23.37 24.81 5.41
C GLU A 142 -22.58 26.06 5.81
N ALA A 143 -22.60 26.43 7.09
CA ALA A 143 -21.85 27.57 7.61
C ALA A 143 -20.32 27.41 7.45
N GLU A 144 -19.81 26.18 7.53
CA GLU A 144 -18.37 25.90 7.30
C GLU A 144 -18.04 25.95 5.81
N LEU A 145 -18.96 25.48 4.94
CA LEU A 145 -18.81 25.59 3.48
C LEU A 145 -18.81 27.05 3.02
N ASP A 146 -19.70 27.89 3.56
CA ASP A 146 -19.79 29.32 3.26
C ASP A 146 -18.53 30.07 3.71
N ALA A 147 -18.03 29.75 4.90
CA ALA A 147 -16.78 30.33 5.40
C ALA A 147 -15.59 30.01 4.48
N VAL A 148 -15.49 28.76 4.01
CA VAL A 148 -14.45 28.35 3.04
C VAL A 148 -14.65 29.05 1.70
N ALA A 149 -15.88 29.14 1.19
CA ALA A 149 -16.16 29.82 -0.07
C ALA A 149 -15.79 31.31 -0.02
N GLN A 150 -16.07 31.98 1.10
CA GLN A 150 -15.68 33.37 1.33
C GLN A 150 -14.16 33.53 1.48
N GLU A 151 -13.51 32.67 2.26
CA GLU A 151 -12.05 32.70 2.49
C GLU A 151 -11.27 32.56 1.18
N PHE A 152 -11.69 31.65 0.30
CA PHE A 152 -11.02 31.39 -0.98
C PHE A 152 -11.62 32.16 -2.16
N HIS A 153 -12.59 33.04 -1.92
CA HIS A 153 -13.30 33.82 -2.94
C HIS A 153 -13.80 32.95 -4.10
N LEU A 154 -14.41 31.80 -3.78
CA LEU A 154 -14.86 30.82 -4.77
C LEU A 154 -16.11 31.35 -5.50
N PRO A 155 -16.22 31.13 -6.82
CA PRO A 155 -17.44 31.42 -7.56
C PRO A 155 -18.55 30.44 -7.15
N SER A 156 -19.80 30.76 -7.51
CA SER A 156 -20.97 29.88 -7.27
C SER A 156 -20.84 28.50 -7.92
N GLU A 157 -20.08 28.42 -9.02
CA GLU A 157 -19.80 27.17 -9.73
C GLU A 157 -18.31 27.09 -10.06
N PHE A 158 -17.67 25.98 -9.67
CA PHE A 158 -16.27 25.71 -9.95
C PHE A 158 -16.03 24.20 -10.12
N MET A 159 -14.91 23.86 -10.75
CA MET A 159 -14.39 22.50 -10.77
C MET A 159 -13.14 22.43 -9.90
N LEU A 160 -13.13 21.51 -8.93
CA LEU A 160 -11.99 21.30 -8.04
C LEU A 160 -11.16 20.10 -8.47
N TYR A 161 -9.86 20.32 -8.65
CA TYR A 161 -8.87 19.25 -8.84
C TYR A 161 -7.96 19.17 -7.63
N VAL A 162 -8.00 18.03 -6.91
CA VAL A 162 -7.08 17.75 -5.80
C VAL A 162 -6.15 16.62 -6.21
N GLY A 163 -4.90 16.96 -6.52
CA GLY A 163 -3.89 15.98 -6.88
C GLY A 163 -2.54 16.57 -7.24
N SER A 164 -1.50 15.73 -7.19
CA SER A 164 -0.18 16.10 -7.68
C SER A 164 -0.20 16.36 -9.18
N ILE A 165 0.43 17.47 -9.61
CA ILE A 165 0.59 17.83 -11.02
C ILE A 165 1.71 16.96 -11.61
N ILE A 166 1.35 15.78 -12.09
CA ILE A 166 2.28 14.85 -12.74
C ILE A 166 1.74 14.42 -14.11
N PRO A 167 2.61 14.17 -15.12
CA PRO A 167 2.19 13.92 -16.49
C PRO A 167 1.12 12.83 -16.64
N ARG A 168 1.24 11.76 -15.86
CA ARG A 168 0.29 10.64 -15.87
C ARG A 168 -1.11 11.00 -15.35
N LYS A 169 -1.22 11.96 -14.43
CA LYS A 169 -2.53 12.41 -13.89
C LYS A 169 -3.23 13.41 -14.81
N LYS A 170 -2.67 13.71 -15.99
CA LYS A 170 -3.27 14.54 -17.06
C LYS A 170 -3.79 15.90 -16.60
N SER A 171 -3.25 16.48 -15.51
CA SER A 171 -3.71 17.75 -14.95
C SER A 171 -3.56 18.93 -15.92
N ARG A 172 -2.59 18.88 -16.83
CA ARG A 172 -2.36 19.89 -17.88
C ARG A 172 -3.44 19.98 -18.96
N ARG A 173 -4.42 19.08 -19.00
CA ARG A 173 -5.52 19.15 -19.98
C ARG A 173 -6.66 20.09 -19.54
N TYR A 174 -6.62 20.57 -18.30
CA TYR A 174 -7.65 21.42 -17.69
C TYR A 174 -7.15 22.85 -17.37
N TYR A 175 -6.01 23.25 -17.93
CA TYR A 175 -5.46 24.60 -17.88
C TYR A 175 -5.28 25.13 -19.30
#